data_AF-A0A0C9ZZW3-F1
#
_entry.id   AF-A0A0C9ZZW3-F1
#
_cell.length_a   1.000
_cell.length_b   1.000
_cell.length_c   1.000
_cell.angle_alpha   90.00
_cell.angle_beta   90.00
_cell.angle_gamma   90.00
#
_symmetry.space_group_name_H-M   'P 1'
#
loop_
_entity.id
_entity.type
_entity.pdbx_description
1 polymer ?
#
loop_
_entity_poly.entity_id
_entity_poly.type
_entity_poly.pdbx_seq_one_letter_code
_entity_poly.pdbx_strand_id
1 'polypeptide(L)'
;RRFKKGISSVSQWTGSEHKEMQRVFVGLLAGAVDDRILVVARSLLDFIYYAQLQRHTDTTLAAMDESLKTFHDHKDVLLELEVCEDFNVPKIHSLQHYVASIRALGSADGYNTEYPERLHIDYAKDGYRTSNKRDYVEQMALWLQRQEAMQYRSAYLAWRKPRAVGFEGGSKPRYKVAKTPPHRQVSVDSIESDYKATEFLPALEHFLVSRLGRKQVIRPMRSDRFDVYNYLYVTTCPSVISGHGRSFQKIRASPKIASRGQKAETAARFDTVFVTDEERPCTNALTSLCQGMQLAQVRVVFKLPEVFGTFPHPLAYVEWFTTLQRRDPVSSLFIVTRSTRNRR
;
A
#
# COMPACT_ATOMS: atom_id res chain seq x y z
N ARG A 1 -1.79 -4.39 -8.33
CA ARG A 1 -1.35 -5.64 -9.01
C ARG A 1 -1.39 -5.35 -10.52
N ARG A 2 -0.48 -5.85 -11.37
CA ARG A 2 -0.69 -5.78 -12.84
C ARG A 2 -1.65 -6.89 -13.25
N PHE A 3 -2.75 -6.55 -13.89
CA PHE A 3 -3.63 -7.52 -14.53
C PHE A 3 -2.88 -8.11 -15.73
N LYS A 4 -2.22 -9.26 -15.54
CA LYS A 4 -1.35 -9.87 -16.57
C LYS A 4 -2.07 -10.17 -17.89
N LYS A 5 -3.40 -10.32 -17.85
CA LYS A 5 -4.27 -10.57 -19.01
C LYS A 5 -5.22 -9.38 -19.31
N GLY A 6 -4.95 -8.20 -18.74
CA GLY A 6 -5.87 -7.06 -18.79
C GLY A 6 -7.09 -7.24 -17.87
N ILE A 7 -7.96 -6.23 -17.86
CA ILE A 7 -9.20 -6.22 -17.07
C ILE A 7 -10.38 -6.87 -17.82
N SER A 8 -10.30 -7.01 -19.14
CA SER A 8 -11.35 -7.57 -20.00
C SER A 8 -11.61 -9.05 -19.77
N SER A 9 -10.63 -9.81 -19.26
CA SER A 9 -10.78 -11.24 -18.97
C SER A 9 -11.36 -11.54 -17.59
N VAL A 10 -11.68 -10.52 -16.79
CA VAL A 10 -12.17 -10.71 -15.41
C VAL A 10 -13.69 -10.86 -15.43
N SER A 11 -14.17 -12.10 -15.34
CA SER A 11 -15.61 -12.40 -15.25
C SER A 11 -16.16 -12.27 -13.82
N GLN A 12 -15.33 -12.54 -12.81
CA GLN A 12 -15.67 -12.39 -11.39
C GLN A 12 -14.53 -11.70 -10.66
N TRP A 13 -14.85 -10.57 -10.04
CA TRP A 13 -13.89 -9.78 -9.27
C TRP A 13 -13.77 -10.33 -7.85
N THR A 14 -12.56 -10.66 -7.42
CA THR A 14 -12.28 -10.90 -6.00
C THR A 14 -12.21 -9.58 -5.23
N GLY A 15 -12.49 -9.60 -3.92
CA GLY A 15 -12.35 -8.40 -3.07
C GLY A 15 -10.96 -7.76 -3.14
N SER A 16 -9.90 -8.58 -3.28
CA SER A 16 -8.53 -8.07 -3.45
C SER A 16 -8.34 -7.34 -4.78
N GLU A 17 -8.95 -7.82 -5.86
CA GLU A 17 -8.84 -7.21 -7.19
C GLU A 17 -9.62 -5.90 -7.23
N HIS A 18 -10.78 -5.87 -6.59
CA HIS A 18 -11.58 -4.65 -6.46
C HIS A 18 -10.81 -3.56 -5.70
N LYS A 19 -10.23 -3.87 -4.53
CA LYS A 19 -9.39 -2.91 -3.75
C LYS A 19 -8.18 -2.41 -4.54
N GLU A 20 -7.56 -3.26 -5.36
CA GLU A 20 -6.43 -2.84 -6.21
C GLU A 20 -6.88 -1.96 -7.39
N MET A 21 -8.07 -2.22 -7.95
CA MET A 21 -8.63 -1.41 -9.02
C MET A 21 -9.01 -0.01 -8.53
N GLN A 22 -9.66 0.09 -7.36
CA GLN A 22 -10.01 1.36 -6.72
C GLN A 22 -8.80 2.31 -6.61
N ARG A 23 -7.61 1.79 -6.30
CA ARG A 23 -6.38 2.59 -6.15
C ARG A 23 -5.86 3.23 -7.42
N VAL A 24 -6.21 2.70 -8.60
CA VAL A 24 -5.68 3.17 -9.88
C VAL A 24 -6.74 3.77 -10.78
N PHE A 25 -8.03 3.53 -10.48
CA PHE A 25 -9.12 3.79 -11.41
C PHE A 25 -9.21 5.26 -11.85
N VAL A 26 -9.26 6.22 -10.91
CA VAL A 26 -9.31 7.65 -11.23
C VAL A 26 -8.10 8.08 -12.07
N GLY A 27 -6.90 7.59 -11.72
CA GLY A 27 -5.68 7.91 -12.45
C GLY A 27 -5.63 7.31 -13.85
N LEU A 28 -6.34 6.21 -14.11
CA LEU A 28 -6.47 5.62 -15.44
C LEU A 28 -7.47 6.39 -16.33
N LEU A 29 -8.50 6.98 -15.72
CA LEU A 29 -9.51 7.75 -16.43
C LEU A 29 -9.06 9.19 -16.70
N ALA A 30 -8.21 9.75 -15.84
CA ALA A 30 -7.71 11.12 -15.99
C ALA A 30 -7.06 11.36 -17.36
N GLY A 31 -7.64 12.28 -18.14
CA GLY A 31 -7.20 12.63 -19.49
C GLY A 31 -7.58 11.62 -20.58
N ALA A 32 -8.27 10.53 -20.24
CA ALA A 32 -8.73 9.50 -21.19
C ALA A 32 -10.25 9.56 -21.45
N VAL A 33 -11.02 10.16 -20.54
CA VAL A 33 -12.48 10.28 -20.62
C VAL A 33 -12.92 11.72 -20.36
N ASP A 34 -14.19 12.00 -20.66
CA ASP A 34 -14.82 13.28 -20.33
C ASP A 34 -14.76 13.58 -18.82
N ASP A 35 -14.56 14.85 -18.49
CA ASP A 35 -14.44 15.32 -17.11
C ASP A 35 -15.66 14.95 -16.26
N ARG A 36 -16.88 14.93 -16.82
CA ARG A 36 -18.11 14.48 -16.12
C ARG A 36 -18.00 13.02 -15.68
N ILE A 37 -17.48 12.15 -16.54
CA ILE A 37 -17.27 10.72 -16.22
C ILE A 37 -16.24 10.58 -15.11
N LEU A 38 -15.17 11.38 -15.17
CA LEU A 38 -14.13 11.39 -14.16
C LEU A 38 -14.67 11.83 -12.79
N VAL A 39 -15.55 12.84 -12.77
CA VAL A 39 -16.24 13.30 -11.54
C VAL A 39 -17.12 12.18 -10.96
N VAL A 40 -17.89 11.46 -11.78
CA VAL A 40 -18.73 10.33 -11.33
C VAL A 40 -17.88 9.21 -10.72
N ALA A 41 -16.79 8.82 -11.39
CA ALA A 41 -15.91 7.78 -10.91
C ALA A 41 -15.20 8.17 -9.60
N ARG A 42 -14.73 9.43 -9.53
CA ARG A 42 -14.09 10.00 -8.35
C ARG A 42 -15.06 10.05 -7.16
N SER A 43 -16.24 10.63 -7.34
CA SER A 43 -17.19 10.84 -6.25
C SER A 43 -17.67 9.53 -5.63
N LEU A 44 -17.89 8.49 -6.46
CA LEU A 44 -18.23 7.15 -5.97
C LEU A 44 -17.07 6.50 -5.20
N LEU A 45 -15.82 6.69 -5.65
CA LEU A 45 -14.65 6.17 -4.93
C LEU A 45 -14.42 6.93 -3.62
N ASP A 46 -14.59 8.25 -3.60
CA ASP A 46 -14.53 9.06 -2.39
C ASP A 46 -15.56 8.55 -1.37
N PHE A 47 -16.81 8.32 -1.79
CA PHE A 47 -17.84 7.72 -0.94
C PHE A 47 -17.39 6.37 -0.34
N ILE A 48 -16.87 5.47 -1.18
CA ILE A 48 -16.40 4.15 -0.74
C ILE A 48 -15.26 4.28 0.28
N TYR A 49 -14.32 5.20 0.08
CA TYR A 49 -13.23 5.44 1.02
C TYR A 49 -13.73 6.03 2.34
N TYR A 50 -14.69 6.97 2.30
CA TYR A 50 -15.31 7.49 3.51
C TYR A 50 -16.06 6.40 4.28
N ALA A 51 -16.84 5.54 3.60
CA ALA A 51 -17.58 4.45 4.21
C ALA A 51 -16.68 3.44 4.94
N GLN A 52 -15.41 3.31 4.53
CA GLN A 52 -14.44 2.40 5.14
C GLN A 52 -13.77 2.98 6.40
N LEU A 53 -13.94 4.26 6.71
CA LEU A 53 -13.33 4.87 7.88
C LEU A 53 -13.80 4.17 9.17
N GLN A 54 -12.85 3.82 10.04
CA GLN A 54 -13.14 3.20 11.33
C GLN A 54 -13.65 4.20 12.37
N ARG A 55 -13.49 5.49 12.09
CA ARG A 55 -13.93 6.58 12.96
C ARG A 55 -14.48 7.68 12.08
N HIS A 56 -15.70 8.09 12.38
CA HIS A 56 -16.35 9.19 11.72
C HIS A 56 -16.43 10.41 12.65
N THR A 57 -16.26 11.57 12.05
CA THR A 57 -16.59 12.88 12.60
C THR A 57 -17.69 13.50 11.75
N ASP A 58 -18.33 14.56 12.24
CA ASP A 58 -19.32 15.30 11.44
C ASP A 58 -18.74 15.78 10.10
N THR A 59 -17.47 16.17 10.09
CA THR A 59 -16.77 16.58 8.86
C THR A 59 -16.64 15.44 7.85
N THR A 60 -16.30 14.22 8.30
CA THR A 60 -16.21 13.06 7.39
C THR A 60 -17.57 12.60 6.90
N LEU A 61 -18.62 12.72 7.73
CA LEU A 61 -19.98 12.34 7.34
C LEU A 61 -20.55 13.34 6.33
N ALA A 62 -20.34 14.64 6.55
CA ALA A 62 -20.71 15.67 5.58
C ALA A 62 -19.99 15.47 4.24
N ALA A 63 -18.69 15.17 4.24
CA ALA A 63 -17.95 14.88 3.02
C ALA A 63 -18.43 13.60 2.33
N MET A 64 -18.86 12.59 3.10
CA MET A 64 -19.46 11.37 2.56
C MET A 64 -20.81 11.67 1.86
N ASP A 65 -21.70 12.43 2.48
CA ASP A 65 -22.96 12.86 1.86
C ASP A 65 -22.71 13.73 0.60
N GLU A 66 -21.75 14.65 0.66
CA GLU A 66 -21.37 15.51 -0.48
C GLU A 66 -20.84 14.67 -1.66
N SER A 67 -20.05 13.64 -1.39
CA SER A 67 -19.57 12.74 -2.44
C SER A 67 -20.72 11.96 -3.12
N LEU A 68 -21.71 11.51 -2.35
CA LEU A 68 -22.89 10.83 -2.92
C LEU A 68 -23.79 11.79 -3.70
N LYS A 69 -23.95 13.02 -3.21
CA LYS A 69 -24.66 14.08 -3.93
C LYS A 69 -23.98 14.38 -5.27
N THR A 70 -22.66 14.58 -5.26
CA THR A 70 -21.88 14.83 -6.47
C THR A 70 -22.03 13.69 -7.48
N PHE A 71 -22.04 12.42 -7.02
CA PHE A 71 -22.32 11.27 -7.87
C PHE A 71 -23.72 11.36 -8.51
N HIS A 72 -24.76 11.62 -7.73
CA HIS A 72 -26.12 11.72 -8.24
C HIS A 72 -26.34 12.89 -9.20
N ASP A 73 -25.65 14.01 -8.99
CA ASP A 73 -25.75 15.20 -9.84
C ASP A 73 -25.08 15.01 -11.22
N HIS A 74 -24.16 14.04 -11.38
CA HIS A 74 -23.39 13.85 -12.62
C HIS A 74 -23.56 12.47 -13.29
N LYS A 75 -24.23 11.51 -12.65
CA LYS A 75 -24.34 10.12 -13.14
C LYS A 75 -25.12 9.99 -14.45
N ASP A 76 -25.93 10.99 -14.80
CA ASP A 76 -26.73 11.05 -16.02
C ASP A 76 -25.89 10.93 -17.30
N VAL A 77 -24.63 11.40 -17.25
CA VAL A 77 -23.66 11.23 -18.35
C VAL A 77 -23.49 9.76 -18.77
N LEU A 78 -23.67 8.81 -17.84
CA LEU A 78 -23.56 7.38 -18.16
C LEU A 78 -24.80 6.85 -18.88
N LEU A 79 -25.97 7.49 -18.69
CA LEU A 79 -27.18 7.19 -19.46
C LEU A 79 -27.09 7.82 -20.86
N GLU A 80 -26.64 9.07 -20.94
CA GLU A 80 -26.43 9.79 -22.20
C GLU A 80 -25.48 9.04 -23.14
N LEU A 81 -24.45 8.40 -22.59
CA LEU A 81 -23.47 7.59 -23.32
C LEU A 81 -23.89 6.13 -23.51
N GLU A 82 -25.11 5.77 -23.11
CA GLU A 82 -25.66 4.41 -23.21
C GLU A 82 -24.79 3.34 -22.53
N VAL A 83 -24.01 3.74 -21.51
CA VAL A 83 -23.19 2.82 -20.72
C VAL A 83 -24.07 1.97 -19.79
N CYS A 84 -25.21 2.53 -19.37
CA CYS A 84 -26.20 1.87 -18.55
C CYS A 84 -27.61 2.34 -18.90
N GLU A 85 -28.61 1.47 -18.78
CA GLU A 85 -30.01 1.80 -19.06
C GLU A 85 -30.67 2.58 -17.91
N ASP A 86 -30.35 2.23 -16.66
CA ASP A 86 -30.87 2.89 -15.47
C ASP A 86 -29.92 2.78 -14.26
N PHE A 87 -30.28 3.43 -13.16
CA PHE A 87 -29.57 3.33 -11.87
C PHE A 87 -30.39 2.63 -10.78
N ASN A 88 -31.33 1.75 -11.16
CA ASN A 88 -32.17 0.96 -10.27
C ASN A 88 -31.39 -0.23 -9.68
N VAL A 89 -30.16 0.02 -9.25
CA VAL A 89 -29.26 -0.96 -8.68
C VAL A 89 -29.41 -0.90 -7.16
N PRO A 90 -29.86 -1.98 -6.48
CA PRO A 90 -30.08 -1.97 -5.02
C PRO A 90 -28.86 -1.50 -4.23
N LYS A 91 -27.64 -1.81 -4.70
CA LYS A 91 -26.39 -1.36 -4.08
C LYS A 91 -26.22 0.16 -4.15
N ILE A 92 -26.58 0.80 -5.27
CA ILE A 92 -26.52 2.26 -5.42
C ILE A 92 -27.57 2.93 -4.54
N HIS A 93 -28.80 2.38 -4.48
CA HIS A 93 -29.83 2.89 -3.59
C HIS A 93 -29.41 2.79 -2.12
N SER A 94 -28.78 1.67 -1.73
CA SER A 94 -28.35 1.45 -0.35
C SER A 94 -27.39 2.53 0.17
N LEU A 95 -26.60 3.16 -0.71
CA LEU A 95 -25.64 4.21 -0.34
C LEU A 95 -26.32 5.40 0.36
N GLN A 96 -27.57 5.70 0.03
CA GLN A 96 -28.35 6.80 0.62
C GLN A 96 -28.58 6.63 2.12
N HIS A 97 -28.52 5.39 2.62
CA HIS A 97 -28.80 5.08 4.02
C HIS A 97 -27.54 5.04 4.89
N TYR A 98 -26.34 5.06 4.31
CA TYR A 98 -25.09 4.84 5.05
C TYR A 98 -24.87 5.86 6.15
N VAL A 99 -25.02 7.16 5.89
CA VAL A 99 -24.74 8.19 6.90
C VAL A 99 -25.71 8.09 8.07
N ALA A 100 -27.00 7.83 7.79
CA ALA A 100 -27.99 7.59 8.83
C ALA A 100 -27.66 6.33 9.65
N SER A 101 -27.30 5.22 8.98
CA SER A 101 -26.89 3.98 9.64
C SER A 101 -25.63 4.17 10.46
N ILE A 102 -24.62 4.90 9.98
CA ILE A 102 -23.37 5.15 10.71
C ILE A 102 -23.63 5.95 11.99
N ARG A 103 -24.52 6.96 11.93
CA ARG A 103 -24.93 7.71 13.12
C ARG A 103 -25.67 6.85 14.14
N ALA A 104 -26.51 5.92 13.68
CA ALA A 104 -27.33 5.08 14.55
C ALA A 104 -26.58 3.88 15.13
N LEU A 105 -25.66 3.27 14.36
CA LEU A 105 -25.09 1.95 14.65
C LEU A 105 -23.56 1.96 14.78
N GLY A 106 -22.89 3.07 14.45
CA GLY A 106 -21.43 3.18 14.43
C GLY A 106 -20.82 2.86 13.05
N SER A 107 -19.50 2.78 12.98
CA SER A 107 -18.76 2.58 11.73
C SER A 107 -19.09 1.26 11.04
N ALA A 108 -18.97 1.24 9.70
CA ALA A 108 -19.34 0.09 8.89
C ALA A 108 -18.34 -1.10 8.97
N ASP A 109 -17.17 -0.90 9.59
CA ASP A 109 -16.12 -1.91 9.67
C ASP A 109 -16.51 -3.14 10.49
N GLY A 110 -17.43 -3.01 11.45
CA GLY A 110 -17.99 -4.12 12.22
C GLY A 110 -19.08 -4.94 11.51
N TYR A 111 -19.59 -4.47 10.37
CA TYR A 111 -20.76 -5.06 9.69
C TYR A 111 -20.41 -5.76 8.37
N ASN A 112 -19.12 -5.87 8.02
CA ASN A 112 -18.71 -6.55 6.79
C ASN A 112 -18.71 -8.09 6.94
N THR A 113 -18.89 -8.79 5.82
CA THR A 113 -18.86 -10.26 5.77
C THR A 113 -17.45 -10.84 5.61
N GLU A 114 -16.41 -10.00 5.47
CA GLU A 114 -15.03 -10.46 5.26
C GLU A 114 -14.55 -11.34 6.44
N TYR A 115 -14.92 -10.98 7.66
CA TYR A 115 -14.56 -11.76 8.85
C TYR A 115 -15.29 -13.12 8.92
N PRO A 116 -16.62 -13.19 8.82
CA PRO A 116 -17.33 -14.47 8.68
C PRO A 116 -16.82 -15.34 7.51
N GLU A 117 -16.54 -14.76 6.35
CA GLU A 117 -16.02 -15.48 5.18
C GLU A 117 -14.63 -16.08 5.43
N ARG A 118 -13.76 -15.36 6.15
CA ARG A 118 -12.45 -15.88 6.56
C ARG A 118 -12.60 -17.04 7.55
N LEU A 119 -13.47 -16.86 8.55
CA LEU A 119 -13.73 -17.91 9.54
C LEU A 119 -14.32 -19.18 8.90
N HIS A 120 -15.00 -19.06 7.77
CA HIS A 120 -15.48 -20.22 7.02
C HIS A 120 -14.33 -21.14 6.51
N ILE A 121 -13.10 -20.63 6.37
CA ILE A 121 -11.93 -21.48 6.08
C ILE A 121 -11.65 -22.37 7.29
N ASP A 122 -11.43 -21.76 8.44
CA ASP A 122 -11.01 -22.45 9.66
C ASP A 122 -12.14 -23.32 10.21
N TYR A 123 -13.37 -22.82 10.22
CA TYR A 123 -14.51 -23.47 10.87
C TYR A 123 -15.26 -24.46 9.99
N ALA A 124 -15.32 -24.23 8.68
CA ALA A 124 -16.04 -25.12 7.78
C ALA A 124 -15.09 -25.96 6.91
N LYS A 125 -14.18 -25.33 6.15
CA LYS A 125 -13.36 -26.05 5.16
C LYS A 125 -12.38 -27.02 5.81
N ASP A 126 -11.67 -26.61 6.85
CA ASP A 126 -10.68 -27.48 7.49
C ASP A 126 -11.35 -28.58 8.31
N GLY A 127 -12.43 -28.27 9.02
CA GLY A 127 -13.30 -29.29 9.63
C GLY A 127 -13.80 -30.32 8.61
N TYR A 128 -14.34 -29.87 7.48
CA TYR A 128 -14.83 -30.77 6.42
C TYR A 128 -13.72 -31.62 5.81
N ARG A 129 -12.53 -31.04 5.55
CA ARG A 129 -11.36 -31.75 5.01
C ARG A 129 -10.84 -32.84 5.94
N THR A 130 -10.94 -32.64 7.25
CA THR A 130 -10.51 -33.62 8.25
C THR A 130 -11.57 -34.68 8.55
N SER A 131 -12.82 -34.45 8.14
CA SER A 131 -13.91 -35.42 8.27
C SER A 131 -13.77 -36.56 7.25
N ASN A 132 -14.46 -37.68 7.51
CA ASN A 132 -14.61 -38.77 6.54
C ASN A 132 -15.67 -38.49 5.46
N LYS A 133 -16.26 -37.27 5.45
CA LYS A 133 -17.31 -36.78 4.52
C LYS A 133 -18.65 -37.51 4.58
N ARG A 134 -18.86 -38.39 5.55
CA ARG A 134 -20.15 -39.05 5.85
C ARG A 134 -20.68 -38.51 7.17
N ASP A 135 -21.91 -38.03 7.21
CA ASP A 135 -22.50 -37.40 8.40
C ASP A 135 -21.55 -36.36 9.03
N TYR A 136 -20.96 -35.54 8.16
CA TYR A 136 -19.78 -34.72 8.45
C TYR A 136 -20.05 -33.59 9.46
N VAL A 137 -21.31 -33.21 9.68
CA VAL A 137 -21.69 -32.09 10.57
C VAL A 137 -21.26 -32.38 12.01
N GLU A 138 -21.53 -33.58 12.52
CA GLU A 138 -21.15 -33.98 13.89
C GLU A 138 -19.63 -34.07 14.05
N GLN A 139 -18.96 -34.61 13.02
CA GLN A 139 -17.49 -34.70 13.00
C GLN A 139 -16.82 -33.32 12.96
N MET A 140 -17.39 -32.38 12.19
CA MET A 140 -16.93 -31.00 12.15
C MET A 140 -17.13 -30.31 13.50
N ALA A 141 -18.29 -30.46 14.13
CA ALA A 141 -18.56 -29.90 15.46
C ALA A 141 -17.57 -30.44 16.50
N LEU A 142 -17.34 -31.76 16.52
CA LEU A 142 -16.37 -32.38 17.43
C LEU A 142 -14.93 -31.93 17.16
N TRP A 143 -14.56 -31.77 15.88
CA TRP A 143 -13.26 -31.25 15.50
C TRP A 143 -13.06 -29.82 16.00
N LEU A 144 -14.05 -28.95 15.86
CA LEU A 144 -14.01 -27.57 16.37
C LEU A 144 -13.85 -27.53 17.88
N GLN A 145 -14.65 -28.32 18.61
CA GLN A 145 -14.56 -28.42 20.07
C GLN A 145 -13.15 -28.82 20.53
N ARG A 146 -12.50 -29.73 19.80
CA ARG A 146 -11.10 -30.13 20.07
C ARG A 146 -10.11 -29.01 19.79
N GLN A 147 -10.27 -28.27 18.69
CA GLN A 147 -9.43 -27.11 18.38
C GLN A 147 -9.54 -26.02 19.47
N GLU A 148 -10.77 -25.70 19.89
CA GLU A 148 -11.01 -24.74 20.96
C GLU A 148 -10.34 -25.19 22.28
N ALA A 149 -10.50 -26.45 22.67
CA ALA A 149 -9.87 -26.99 23.88
C ALA A 149 -8.34 -26.87 23.83
N MET A 150 -7.72 -27.17 22.68
CA MET A 150 -6.27 -26.99 22.50
C MET A 150 -5.85 -25.52 22.54
N GLN A 151 -6.65 -24.60 21.97
CA GLN A 151 -6.38 -23.17 22.02
C GLN A 151 -6.48 -22.64 23.45
N TYR A 152 -7.53 -22.97 24.20
CA TYR A 152 -7.68 -22.61 25.62
C TYR A 152 -6.51 -23.14 26.44
N ARG A 153 -6.12 -24.40 26.25
CA ARG A 153 -4.98 -24.99 26.95
C ARG A 153 -3.68 -24.26 26.61
N SER A 154 -3.44 -23.93 25.35
CA SER A 154 -2.25 -23.21 24.90
C SER A 154 -2.19 -21.80 25.48
N ALA A 155 -3.31 -21.08 25.48
CA ALA A 155 -3.44 -19.76 26.09
C ALA A 155 -3.18 -19.79 27.59
N TYR A 156 -3.74 -20.77 28.31
CA TYR A 156 -3.49 -20.98 29.73
C TYR A 156 -2.01 -21.27 30.03
N LEU A 157 -1.36 -22.13 29.23
CA LEU A 157 0.07 -22.41 29.38
C LEU A 157 0.94 -21.17 29.09
N ALA A 158 0.56 -20.35 28.11
CA ALA A 158 1.25 -19.10 27.81
C ALA A 158 1.10 -18.07 28.94
N TRP A 159 -0.10 -17.94 29.51
CA TRP A 159 -0.37 -17.08 30.67
C TRP A 159 0.40 -17.52 31.92
N ARG A 160 0.52 -18.83 32.15
CA ARG A 160 1.20 -19.40 33.32
C ARG A 160 2.73 -19.32 33.23
N LYS A 161 3.31 -19.12 32.04
CA LYS A 161 4.75 -18.85 31.93
C LYS A 161 5.04 -17.49 32.58
N PRO A 162 5.98 -17.40 33.53
CA PRO A 162 6.38 -16.10 34.06
C PRO A 162 6.83 -15.25 32.88
N ARG A 163 6.24 -14.05 32.75
CA ARG A 163 6.76 -13.03 31.84
C ARG A 163 8.20 -12.81 32.25
N ALA A 164 9.14 -13.39 31.51
CA ALA A 164 10.52 -12.95 31.61
C ALA A 164 10.46 -11.45 31.35
N VAL A 165 10.87 -10.66 32.34
CA VAL A 165 11.17 -9.24 32.17
C VAL A 165 12.45 -9.16 31.33
N GLY A 166 12.43 -9.77 30.16
CA GLY A 166 13.31 -9.42 29.08
C GLY A 166 12.76 -8.11 28.59
N PHE A 167 13.47 -7.03 28.91
CA PHE A 167 13.49 -5.85 28.06
C PHE A 167 13.80 -6.33 26.62
N GLU A 168 12.79 -6.74 25.86
CA GLU A 168 12.85 -6.71 24.39
C GLU A 168 12.78 -5.23 23.96
N GLY A 169 13.79 -4.45 24.39
CA GLY A 169 14.05 -3.09 23.94
C GLY A 169 14.68 -3.05 22.54
N GLY A 170 14.81 -4.21 21.87
CA GLY A 170 15.11 -4.26 20.46
C GLY A 170 13.87 -3.92 19.66
N SER A 171 13.68 -2.64 19.33
CA SER A 171 12.70 -2.19 18.34
C SER A 171 12.76 -3.12 17.13
N LYS A 172 11.76 -3.99 16.95
CA LYS A 172 11.67 -4.87 15.78
C LYS A 172 11.88 -4.01 14.53
N PRO A 173 12.77 -4.43 13.60
CA PRO A 173 13.18 -3.57 12.50
C PRO A 173 11.95 -3.13 11.71
N ARG A 174 11.83 -1.81 11.50
CA ARG A 174 10.71 -1.20 10.77
C ARG A 174 10.67 -1.65 9.29
N TYR A 175 11.68 -2.36 8.81
CA TYR A 175 11.77 -2.87 7.45
C TYR A 175 12.31 -4.32 7.36
N LYS A 176 12.12 -4.98 6.21
CA LYS A 176 12.74 -6.26 5.85
C LYS A 176 13.32 -6.22 4.44
N VAL A 177 14.53 -6.74 4.27
CA VAL A 177 15.17 -6.97 2.97
C VAL A 177 15.59 -8.44 2.85
N ALA A 178 15.92 -8.88 1.63
CA ALA A 178 16.51 -10.21 1.45
C ALA A 178 17.84 -10.30 2.22
N LYS A 179 18.12 -11.46 2.83
CA LYS A 179 19.41 -11.68 3.52
C LYS A 179 20.60 -11.47 2.58
N THR A 180 20.42 -11.87 1.33
CA THR A 180 21.43 -11.80 0.29
C THR A 180 20.94 -10.90 -0.85
N PRO A 181 21.73 -9.87 -1.25
CA PRO A 181 21.43 -9.04 -2.41
C PRO A 181 21.38 -9.88 -3.69
N PRO A 182 20.31 -9.78 -4.51
CA PRO A 182 20.19 -10.50 -5.78
C PRO A 182 21.14 -9.99 -6.85
N HIS A 183 21.49 -8.70 -6.84
CA HIS A 183 22.43 -8.11 -7.78
C HIS A 183 23.68 -7.69 -7.00
N ARG A 184 24.78 -8.42 -7.18
CA ARG A 184 26.04 -8.13 -6.50
C ARG A 184 26.98 -7.40 -7.42
N GLN A 185 27.80 -6.53 -6.84
CA GLN A 185 28.87 -5.82 -7.55
C GLN A 185 28.39 -5.04 -8.80
N VAL A 186 27.26 -4.33 -8.67
CA VAL A 186 26.71 -3.48 -9.74
C VAL A 186 27.57 -2.22 -9.86
N SER A 187 28.01 -1.87 -11.08
CA SER A 187 28.77 -0.65 -11.32
C SER A 187 27.90 0.60 -11.20
N VAL A 188 28.53 1.73 -10.91
CA VAL A 188 27.88 3.04 -10.92
C VAL A 188 27.22 3.33 -12.27
N ASP A 189 27.90 3.03 -13.38
CA ASP A 189 27.36 3.30 -14.72
C ASP A 189 26.06 2.50 -14.96
N SER A 190 25.98 1.25 -14.50
CA SER A 190 24.75 0.45 -14.57
C SER A 190 23.65 0.97 -13.63
N ILE A 191 24.01 1.56 -12.48
CA ILE A 191 23.05 2.20 -11.58
C ILE A 191 22.46 3.46 -12.25
N GLU A 192 23.30 4.29 -12.87
CA GLU A 192 22.87 5.48 -13.60
C GLU A 192 22.00 5.12 -14.81
N SER A 193 22.38 4.11 -15.60
CA SER A 193 21.64 3.69 -16.80
C SER A 193 20.38 2.86 -16.49
N ASP A 194 20.54 1.71 -15.83
CA ASP A 194 19.51 0.68 -15.77
C ASP A 194 18.48 0.99 -14.68
N TYR A 195 18.97 1.55 -13.57
CA TYR A 195 18.13 1.98 -12.45
C TYR A 195 17.65 3.42 -12.60
N LYS A 196 18.12 4.15 -13.64
CA LYS A 196 17.77 5.56 -13.92
C LYS A 196 18.12 6.49 -12.75
N ALA A 197 19.21 6.22 -12.06
CA ALA A 197 19.67 6.99 -10.91
C ALA A 197 20.81 7.95 -11.32
N THR A 198 20.49 8.98 -12.12
CA THR A 198 21.49 9.82 -12.80
C THR A 198 22.39 10.61 -11.85
N GLU A 199 21.89 10.97 -10.66
CA GLU A 199 22.63 11.74 -9.65
C GLU A 199 23.11 10.85 -8.48
N PHE A 200 23.32 9.55 -8.73
CA PHE A 200 23.67 8.60 -7.68
C PHE A 200 24.97 8.96 -6.96
N LEU A 201 26.05 9.21 -7.71
CA LEU A 201 27.36 9.55 -7.13
C LEU A 201 27.34 10.86 -6.33
N PRO A 202 26.85 12.00 -6.89
CA PRO A 202 26.75 13.24 -6.13
C PRO A 202 25.90 13.12 -4.86
N ALA A 203 24.78 12.40 -4.93
CA ALA A 203 23.92 12.18 -3.78
C ALA A 203 24.59 11.31 -2.71
N LEU A 204 25.33 10.27 -3.12
CA LEU A 204 26.09 9.43 -2.21
C LEU A 204 27.21 10.22 -1.54
N GLU A 205 27.99 11.01 -2.28
CA GLU A 205 29.03 11.86 -1.70
C GLU A 205 28.43 12.82 -0.66
N HIS A 206 27.30 13.48 -0.99
CA HIS A 206 26.61 14.36 -0.07
C HIS A 206 26.12 13.64 1.20
N PHE A 207 25.58 12.43 1.05
CA PHE A 207 25.16 11.59 2.18
C PHE A 207 26.34 11.22 3.08
N LEU A 208 27.47 10.81 2.50
CA LEU A 208 28.66 10.44 3.25
C LEU A 208 29.24 11.64 4.01
N VAL A 209 29.30 12.82 3.37
CA VAL A 209 29.76 14.06 4.01
C VAL A 209 28.82 14.50 5.14
N SER A 210 27.50 14.48 4.93
CA SER A 210 26.52 14.98 5.89
C SER A 210 26.30 14.06 7.10
N ARG A 211 26.31 12.74 6.92
CA ARG A 211 25.94 11.77 7.97
C ARG A 211 27.13 11.09 8.64
N LEU A 212 28.29 10.96 7.98
CA LEU A 212 29.42 10.20 8.53
C LEU A 212 30.53 11.07 9.13
N GLY A 213 30.48 12.40 9.00
CA GLY A 213 31.22 13.37 9.84
C GLY A 213 32.73 13.17 10.00
N ARG A 214 33.39 12.37 9.16
CA ARG A 214 34.81 11.99 9.33
C ARG A 214 35.74 12.98 8.63
N LYS A 215 36.89 13.25 9.27
CA LYS A 215 38.02 14.04 8.71
C LYS A 215 38.64 13.45 7.43
N GLN A 216 38.24 12.24 7.01
CA GLN A 216 38.64 11.59 5.75
C GLN A 216 37.42 10.86 5.16
N VAL A 217 36.63 11.55 4.35
CA VAL A 217 35.58 10.92 3.55
C VAL A 217 36.25 10.34 2.32
N ILE A 218 36.30 9.01 2.20
CA ILE A 218 36.69 8.36 0.94
C ILE A 218 35.63 8.72 -0.08
N ARG A 219 36.04 9.44 -1.13
CA ARG A 219 35.13 9.86 -2.19
C ARG A 219 34.70 8.65 -3.02
N PRO A 220 33.39 8.47 -3.24
CA PRO A 220 32.92 7.43 -4.15
C PRO A 220 33.37 7.75 -5.57
N MET A 221 33.81 6.72 -6.29
CA MET A 221 34.34 6.74 -7.65
C MET A 221 33.47 5.91 -8.59
N ARG A 222 33.56 6.16 -9.90
CA ARG A 222 32.83 5.37 -10.92
C ARG A 222 33.22 3.89 -10.94
N SER A 223 34.44 3.57 -10.52
CA SER A 223 34.94 2.20 -10.40
C SER A 223 34.32 1.42 -9.25
N ASP A 224 33.61 2.07 -8.34
CA ASP A 224 32.99 1.38 -7.20
C ASP A 224 31.86 0.45 -7.63
N ARG A 225 31.56 -0.48 -6.74
CA ARG A 225 30.62 -1.57 -6.96
C ARG A 225 29.71 -1.70 -5.76
N PHE A 226 28.41 -1.84 -6.01
CA PHE A 226 27.39 -1.87 -4.98
C PHE A 226 26.54 -3.14 -5.07
N ASP A 227 26.16 -3.65 -3.91
CA ASP A 227 25.20 -4.75 -3.84
C ASP A 227 23.78 -4.19 -3.74
N VAL A 228 22.92 -4.55 -4.70
CA VAL A 228 21.60 -3.95 -4.93
C VAL A 228 20.46 -4.96 -4.69
N TYR A 229 19.39 -4.49 -4.08
CA TYR A 229 18.17 -5.21 -3.77
C TYR A 229 17.02 -4.82 -4.72
N ASN A 230 16.24 -5.81 -5.14
CA ASN A 230 15.07 -5.60 -6.02
C ASN A 230 13.87 -4.94 -5.31
N TYR A 231 13.80 -5.07 -3.98
CA TYR A 231 12.71 -4.56 -3.17
C TYR A 231 13.08 -4.57 -1.69
N LEU A 232 12.37 -3.77 -0.92
CA LEU A 232 12.32 -3.80 0.53
C LEU A 232 10.87 -3.87 1.00
N TYR A 233 10.65 -4.34 2.21
CA TYR A 233 9.36 -4.26 2.89
C TYR A 233 9.44 -3.23 4.00
N VAL A 234 8.50 -2.30 4.07
CA VAL A 234 8.36 -1.38 5.22
C VAL A 234 7.13 -1.78 6.01
N THR A 235 7.22 -1.68 7.33
CA THR A 235 6.10 -1.87 8.23
C THR A 235 5.20 -0.64 8.13
N THR A 236 3.97 -0.85 7.67
CA THR A 236 2.94 0.19 7.72
C THR A 236 2.12 0.01 8.99
N CYS A 237 1.72 1.13 9.58
CA CYS A 237 0.72 1.12 10.64
C CYS A 237 -0.60 0.55 10.13
N PRO A 238 -1.45 0.01 11.02
CA PRO A 238 -2.84 -0.29 10.69
C PRO A 238 -3.47 0.92 10.00
N SER A 239 -4.15 0.68 8.89
CA SER A 239 -4.88 1.71 8.16
C SER A 239 -6.23 1.16 7.74
N VAL A 240 -7.15 2.07 7.42
CA VAL A 240 -8.46 1.73 6.85
C VAL A 240 -8.34 0.78 5.65
N ILE A 241 -7.25 0.90 4.88
CA ILE A 241 -6.99 0.10 3.68
C ILE A 241 -6.25 -1.21 4.01
N SER A 242 -5.45 -1.24 5.08
CA SER A 242 -4.57 -2.38 5.45
C SER A 242 -5.12 -3.25 6.58
N GLY A 243 -6.20 -2.82 7.24
CA GLY A 243 -6.82 -3.48 8.39
C GLY A 243 -6.06 -3.26 9.71
N HIS A 244 -6.51 -3.97 10.74
CA HIS A 244 -6.10 -3.81 12.15
C HIS A 244 -4.68 -4.30 12.49
N GLY A 245 -3.98 -4.96 11.58
CA GLY A 245 -2.66 -5.55 11.81
C GLY A 245 -1.50 -4.70 11.27
N ARG A 246 -0.31 -4.85 11.86
CA ARG A 246 0.93 -4.37 11.22
C ARG A 246 1.12 -5.13 9.91
N SER A 247 1.00 -4.43 8.79
CA SER A 247 1.23 -5.01 7.46
C SER A 247 2.60 -4.61 6.93
N PHE A 248 3.18 -5.46 6.10
CA PHE A 248 4.39 -5.13 5.36
C PHE A 248 4.02 -4.67 3.95
N GLN A 249 4.33 -3.42 3.62
CA GLN A 249 4.21 -2.92 2.25
C GLN A 249 5.49 -3.17 1.49
N LYS A 250 5.38 -3.82 0.34
CA LYS A 250 6.50 -4.09 -0.55
C LYS A 250 6.76 -2.87 -1.44
N ILE A 251 7.98 -2.34 -1.39
CA ILE A 251 8.48 -1.26 -2.25
C ILE A 251 9.51 -1.86 -3.20
N ARG A 252 9.31 -1.69 -4.51
CA ARG A 252 10.18 -2.25 -5.55
C ARG A 252 11.06 -1.18 -6.18
N ALA A 253 12.29 -1.58 -6.45
CA ALA A 253 13.33 -0.81 -7.12
C ALA A 253 14.13 -1.76 -8.00
N SER A 254 13.52 -2.20 -9.10
CA SER A 254 14.08 -3.22 -9.99
C SER A 254 14.18 -2.69 -11.41
N PRO A 255 15.33 -2.83 -12.10
CA PRO A 255 15.54 -2.31 -13.43
C PRO A 255 14.84 -3.20 -14.47
N LYS A 256 14.93 -2.80 -15.73
CA LYS A 256 14.50 -3.64 -16.84
C LYS A 256 15.44 -4.84 -16.93
N ILE A 257 14.89 -6.05 -16.98
CA ILE A 257 15.67 -7.28 -17.15
C ILE A 257 15.31 -7.85 -18.53
N ALA A 258 16.30 -7.93 -19.41
CA ALA A 258 16.15 -8.54 -20.73
C ALA A 258 15.76 -10.03 -20.60
N SER A 259 15.11 -10.56 -21.63
CA SER A 259 14.80 -11.98 -21.68
C SER A 259 16.09 -12.82 -21.63
N ARG A 260 16.06 -13.91 -20.86
CA ARG A 260 17.18 -14.84 -20.78
C ARG A 260 16.66 -16.27 -20.84
N GLY A 261 16.87 -16.93 -21.98
CA GLY A 261 16.31 -18.25 -22.26
C GLY A 261 14.79 -18.24 -22.22
N GLN A 262 14.19 -19.13 -21.43
CA GLN A 262 12.73 -19.22 -21.25
C GLN A 262 12.13 -18.11 -20.35
N LYS A 263 12.95 -17.25 -19.72
CA LYS A 263 12.44 -16.15 -18.90
C LYS A 263 12.13 -14.95 -19.79
N ALA A 264 10.84 -14.62 -19.86
CA ALA A 264 10.35 -13.43 -20.53
C ALA A 264 10.93 -12.14 -19.94
N GLU A 265 11.00 -11.12 -20.78
CA GLU A 265 11.44 -9.77 -20.41
C GLU A 265 10.62 -9.23 -19.22
N THR A 266 11.32 -8.65 -18.25
CA THR A 266 10.69 -7.99 -17.11
C THR A 266 10.89 -6.48 -17.22
N ALA A 267 9.80 -5.74 -17.36
CA ALA A 267 9.82 -4.28 -17.39
C ALA A 267 10.33 -3.69 -16.07
N ALA A 268 11.05 -2.56 -16.16
CA ALA A 268 11.52 -1.83 -15.00
C ALA A 268 10.37 -1.41 -14.09
N ARG A 269 10.62 -1.39 -12.77
CA ARG A 269 9.64 -1.01 -11.77
C ARG A 269 10.29 -0.30 -10.59
N PHE A 270 9.86 0.95 -10.40
CA PHE A 270 10.29 1.84 -9.33
C PHE A 270 9.04 2.38 -8.64
N ASP A 271 8.73 1.84 -7.47
CA ASP A 271 7.53 2.22 -6.73
C ASP A 271 7.73 3.61 -6.09
N THR A 272 6.62 4.34 -5.96
CA THR A 272 6.59 5.67 -5.34
C THR A 272 6.14 5.54 -3.89
N VAL A 273 6.75 6.30 -3.00
CA VAL A 273 6.54 6.25 -1.54
C VAL A 273 6.24 7.63 -0.99
N PHE A 274 5.38 7.69 0.01
CA PHE A 274 5.26 8.87 0.87
C PHE A 274 6.29 8.77 1.99
N VAL A 275 7.06 9.83 2.19
CA VAL A 275 8.03 9.99 3.26
C VAL A 275 7.51 11.06 4.20
N THR A 276 7.33 10.71 5.46
CA THR A 276 6.95 11.66 6.52
C THR A 276 8.20 12.35 7.05
N ASP A 277 8.20 13.67 7.07
CA ASP A 277 9.23 14.47 7.72
C ASP A 277 8.99 14.47 9.24
N GLU A 278 9.87 13.84 10.01
CA GLU A 278 9.72 13.72 11.48
C GLU A 278 9.80 15.09 12.18
N GLU A 279 10.32 16.13 11.51
CA GLU A 279 10.43 17.49 12.06
C GLU A 279 9.14 18.33 11.92
N ARG A 280 8.14 17.85 11.15
CA ARG A 280 6.85 18.54 10.93
C ARG A 280 5.67 17.57 11.05
N PRO A 281 5.20 17.29 12.28
CA PRO A 281 4.08 16.37 12.48
C PRO A 281 2.80 16.90 11.81
N CYS A 282 2.07 16.01 11.14
CA CYS A 282 0.77 16.33 10.55
C CYS A 282 -0.23 16.73 11.64
N THR A 283 -0.87 17.90 11.48
CA THR A 283 -2.02 18.30 12.30
C THR A 283 -3.27 17.52 11.90
N ASN A 284 -4.12 17.18 12.88
CA ASN A 284 -5.23 16.21 12.80
C ASN A 284 -6.40 16.56 11.85
N ALA A 285 -6.27 17.52 10.94
CA ALA A 285 -7.32 17.83 9.98
C ALA A 285 -7.15 17.02 8.68
N LEU A 286 -8.24 16.52 8.12
CA LEU A 286 -8.27 15.82 6.82
C LEU A 286 -7.64 16.63 5.68
N THR A 287 -7.65 17.96 5.80
CA THR A 287 -7.00 18.92 4.90
C THR A 287 -5.50 19.10 5.15
N SER A 288 -5.00 18.75 6.34
CA SER A 288 -3.59 18.83 6.76
C SER A 288 -2.83 17.51 6.67
N LEU A 289 -3.47 16.40 6.25
CA LEU A 289 -2.84 15.08 6.16
C LEU A 289 -1.58 15.03 5.28
N CYS A 290 -1.45 15.94 4.31
CA CYS A 290 -0.29 16.03 3.44
C CYS A 290 0.77 17.03 3.93
N GLN A 291 0.48 17.78 5.00
CA GLN A 291 1.38 18.78 5.56
C GLN A 291 2.49 18.04 6.33
N GLY A 292 3.69 18.01 5.77
CA GLY A 292 4.83 17.22 6.28
C GLY A 292 5.06 15.89 5.56
N MET A 293 4.26 15.55 4.54
CA MET A 293 4.53 14.40 3.67
C MET A 293 5.18 14.84 2.36
N GLN A 294 6.23 14.13 1.96
CA GLN A 294 6.89 14.28 0.68
C GLN A 294 6.74 13.02 -0.15
N LEU A 295 6.68 13.18 -1.46
CA LEU A 295 6.57 12.05 -2.39
C LEU A 295 7.95 11.80 -3.01
N ALA A 296 8.36 10.53 -3.02
CA ALA A 296 9.63 10.13 -3.62
C ALA A 296 9.49 8.85 -4.43
N GLN A 297 10.24 8.71 -5.52
CA GLN A 297 10.37 7.46 -6.26
C GLN A 297 11.62 6.73 -5.81
N VAL A 298 11.48 5.48 -5.35
CA VAL A 298 12.63 4.66 -4.97
C VAL A 298 13.25 4.04 -6.21
N ARG A 299 14.50 4.43 -6.49
CA ARG A 299 15.24 4.03 -7.68
C ARG A 299 16.16 2.85 -7.41
N VAL A 300 16.90 2.90 -6.30
CA VAL A 300 17.89 1.86 -5.94
C VAL A 300 17.78 1.59 -4.44
N VAL A 301 17.88 0.35 -4.05
CA VAL A 301 18.08 -0.05 -2.65
C VAL A 301 19.39 -0.83 -2.60
N PHE A 302 20.36 -0.40 -1.81
CA PHE A 302 21.72 -0.97 -1.85
C PHE A 302 22.35 -1.10 -0.46
N LYS A 303 23.32 -2.01 -0.36
CA LYS A 303 24.20 -2.11 0.81
C LYS A 303 25.41 -1.22 0.56
N LEU A 304 25.73 -0.35 1.53
CA LEU A 304 26.94 0.47 1.46
C LEU A 304 28.18 -0.43 1.64
N PRO A 305 29.17 -0.37 0.73
CA PRO A 305 30.45 -1.06 0.90
C PRO A 305 31.16 -0.59 2.17
N GLU A 306 31.79 -1.54 2.88
CA GLU A 306 32.45 -1.27 4.16
C GLU A 306 33.59 -0.25 4.06
N VAL A 307 34.18 -0.09 2.87
CA VAL A 307 35.19 0.94 2.58
C VAL A 307 34.67 2.36 2.84
N PHE A 308 33.38 2.63 2.67
CA PHE A 308 32.77 3.94 2.95
C PHE A 308 32.31 4.09 4.41
N GLY A 309 32.39 3.01 5.20
CA GLY A 309 31.95 2.95 6.59
C GLY A 309 30.95 1.82 6.84
N THR A 310 30.80 1.45 8.10
CA THR A 310 29.84 0.44 8.54
C THR A 310 28.48 1.09 8.77
N PHE A 311 27.50 0.74 7.95
CA PHE A 311 26.12 1.16 8.14
C PHE A 311 25.23 -0.06 8.44
N PRO A 312 24.42 -0.04 9.52
CA PRO A 312 23.65 -1.22 9.93
C PRO A 312 22.42 -1.49 9.03
N HIS A 313 22.03 -0.52 8.23
CA HIS A 313 20.81 -0.57 7.42
C HIS A 313 21.14 -0.44 5.92
N PRO A 314 20.37 -1.07 5.01
CA PRO A 314 20.47 -0.79 3.59
C PRO A 314 20.04 0.66 3.32
N LEU A 315 20.68 1.29 2.34
CA LEU A 315 20.37 2.64 1.90
C LEU A 315 19.45 2.59 0.67
N ALA A 316 18.69 3.65 0.47
CA ALA A 316 17.85 3.82 -0.71
C ALA A 316 18.17 5.15 -1.40
N TYR A 317 18.46 5.09 -2.70
CA TYR A 317 18.51 6.28 -3.55
C TYR A 317 17.09 6.57 -4.03
N VAL A 318 16.63 7.79 -3.77
CA VAL A 318 15.28 8.25 -4.07
C VAL A 318 15.33 9.54 -4.88
N GLU A 319 14.38 9.68 -5.80
CA GLU A 319 14.15 10.93 -6.51
C GLU A 319 12.91 11.61 -5.96
N TRP A 320 13.04 12.86 -5.54
CA TRP A 320 11.96 13.61 -4.93
C TRP A 320 11.02 14.20 -5.98
N PHE A 321 9.73 14.22 -5.68
CA PHE A 321 8.75 15.01 -6.41
C PHE A 321 8.53 16.36 -5.73
N THR A 322 7.86 17.28 -6.44
CA THR A 322 7.37 18.53 -5.87
C THR A 322 6.42 18.28 -4.71
N THR A 323 6.33 19.25 -3.80
CA THR A 323 5.41 19.22 -2.66
C THR A 323 3.95 19.11 -3.13
N LEU A 324 3.12 18.44 -2.32
CA LEU A 324 1.71 18.15 -2.60
C LEU A 324 0.84 19.40 -2.40
N GLN A 325 1.04 20.43 -3.22
CA GLN A 325 0.35 21.71 -3.10
C GLN A 325 -0.78 21.89 -4.11
N ARG A 326 -0.59 21.40 -5.34
CA ARG A 326 -1.54 21.58 -6.43
C ARG A 326 -2.35 20.31 -6.65
N ARG A 327 -3.67 20.46 -6.75
CA ARG A 327 -4.59 19.41 -7.17
C ARG A 327 -5.14 19.74 -8.54
N ASP A 328 -5.39 18.71 -9.32
CA ASP A 328 -6.18 18.80 -10.54
C ASP A 328 -7.65 19.05 -10.16
N PRO A 329 -8.32 20.06 -10.75
CA PRO A 329 -9.67 20.45 -10.31
C PRO A 329 -10.73 19.38 -10.55
N VAL A 330 -10.54 18.52 -11.56
CA VAL A 330 -11.53 17.51 -11.95
C VAL A 330 -11.30 16.20 -11.20
N SER A 331 -10.10 15.62 -11.33
CA SER A 331 -9.74 14.36 -10.67
C SER A 331 -9.45 14.51 -9.18
N SER A 332 -9.22 15.74 -8.69
CA SER A 332 -8.74 16.03 -7.33
C SER A 332 -7.42 15.34 -6.95
N LEU A 333 -6.74 14.71 -7.91
CA LEU A 333 -5.43 14.09 -7.71
C LEU A 333 -4.36 15.17 -7.57
N PHE A 334 -3.32 14.87 -6.81
CA PHE A 334 -2.17 15.77 -6.70
C PHE A 334 -1.37 15.78 -8.00
N ILE A 335 -1.12 16.98 -8.52
CA ILE A 335 -0.23 17.19 -9.65
C ILE A 335 1.19 17.33 -9.11
N VAL A 336 2.05 16.40 -9.49
CA VAL A 336 3.44 16.37 -9.05
C VAL A 336 4.39 16.33 -10.25
N THR A 337 5.49 17.06 -10.13
CA THR A 337 6.62 17.01 -11.09
C THR A 337 7.88 16.60 -10.36
N ARG A 338 8.95 16.21 -11.09
CA ARG A 338 10.22 15.89 -10.43
C ARG A 338 10.81 17.15 -9.80
N SER A 339 11.27 17.04 -8.57
CA SER A 339 11.99 18.13 -7.91
C SER A 339 13.31 18.36 -8.63
N THR A 340 13.57 19.60 -9.02
CA THR A 340 14.90 20.03 -9.49
C THR A 340 15.86 20.27 -8.32
N ARG A 341 15.33 20.34 -7.09
CA ARG A 341 16.11 20.42 -5.85
C ARG A 341 16.21 19.04 -5.23
N ASN A 342 17.15 18.22 -5.74
CA ASN A 342 17.50 16.92 -5.14
C ASN A 342 18.39 17.04 -3.88
N ARG A 343 18.61 18.26 -3.38
CA ARG A 343 19.49 18.53 -2.24
C ARG A 343 18.68 18.71 -0.96
N ARG A 344 18.38 17.61 -0.26
CA ARG A 344 18.11 17.61 1.19
C ARG A 344 18.55 16.29 1.82
#